data_AF-A0A3M2D1V2-F1
#
_entry.id   AF-A0A3M2D1V2-F1
#
_cell.length_a   1.000
_cell.length_b   1.000
_cell.length_c   1.000
_cell.angle_alpha   90.00
_cell.angle_beta   90.00
_cell.angle_gamma   90.00
#
_symmetry.space_group_name_H-M   'P 1'
#
loop_
_entity.id
_entity.type
_entity.pdbx_description
1 polymer ?
#
loop_
_entity_poly.entity_id
_entity_poly.type
_entity_poly.pdbx_seq_one_letter_code
_entity_poly.pdbx_strand_id
1 'polypeptide(L)'
;MPLPCSRQLAMNEALARSPISDTESCDEWTDVERWIWHRIARGFVADVSLWRPDRDADVEPLQPCTVRPQFLREILLEEPYRQQIPTNAIVIEGATFIDRLDWTGMTLTHGLALHRCVFEEEVCLMGMRSPRSLSFEGSAFRGPLVLSHAQVGGDLVLDGCRMTRPLAMLAIRIDGTLSMRQGGQWAEIEFRESRIKQSLVVSDVHLLGALTVHKLTIDGDAYMTRIEGLAGLTMCQTHIGGRLALTGCRMLGRIEFHGVDIGGSCLIRKGVECAAMTWRRTRIHGHLVLASGTVVGCLDGTGLCIEGSVLCGAELRCQEFRLAWALVRGSVALWGTRIRAGANFRGMTVGERFSLGGHVQLESLDLSHAKIGADLIMMDVSIDTLVNMKGIEVDGALELHAGSRFNDVILSEGRYHGEVRIAGCCFQGALRMEAIHIGGRLVIGDGAQLACVTVTDGLSRHRHRQRRRDG
;
A
#
# COMPACT_ATOMS: atom_id res chain seq x y z
N MET A 1 12.74 16.37 34.38
CA MET A 1 14.02 15.70 34.12
C MET A 1 13.92 14.27 34.62
N PRO A 2 14.28 13.25 33.83
CA PRO A 2 14.33 11.87 34.32
C PRO A 2 15.41 11.73 35.39
N LEU A 3 15.18 10.89 36.40
CA LEU A 3 16.19 10.57 37.40
C LEU A 3 17.35 9.78 36.78
N PRO A 4 18.60 9.95 37.26
CA PRO A 4 19.73 9.18 36.78
C PRO A 4 19.54 7.67 37.02
N CYS A 5 19.97 6.84 36.06
CA CYS A 5 19.84 5.38 36.05
C CYS A 5 20.29 4.71 37.38
N SER A 6 21.31 5.26 38.04
CA SER A 6 21.81 4.79 39.34
C SER A 6 20.84 4.99 40.52
N ARG A 7 19.98 6.01 40.48
CA ARG A 7 18.93 6.23 41.50
C ARG A 7 17.69 5.38 41.24
N GLN A 8 17.41 5.00 39.99
CA GLN A 8 16.35 4.04 39.66
C GLN A 8 16.74 2.61 40.10
N LEU A 9 18.01 2.21 39.94
CA LEU A 9 18.53 0.94 40.47
C LEU A 9 18.43 0.87 42.00
N ALA A 10 18.87 1.90 42.72
CA ALA A 10 18.81 1.92 44.19
C ALA A 10 17.38 1.95 44.73
N MET A 11 16.45 2.62 44.04
CA MET A 11 15.03 2.63 44.42
C MET A 11 14.33 1.30 44.13
N ASN A 12 14.73 0.61 43.05
CA ASN A 12 14.26 -0.75 42.73
C ASN A 12 14.77 -1.80 43.73
N GLU A 13 16.02 -1.67 44.21
CA GLU A 13 16.59 -2.55 45.24
C GLU A 13 15.97 -2.33 46.64
N ALA A 14 15.63 -1.08 46.99
CA ALA A 14 14.99 -0.76 48.27
C ALA A 14 13.52 -1.23 48.32
N LEU A 15 12.79 -1.15 47.20
CA LEU A 15 11.41 -1.63 47.09
C LEU A 15 11.31 -3.16 46.94
N ALA A 16 12.41 -3.86 46.59
CA ALA A 16 12.50 -5.33 46.63
C ALA A 16 12.11 -5.91 48.00
N ARG A 17 12.32 -5.15 49.09
CA ARG A 17 12.25 -5.60 50.49
C ARG A 17 10.93 -5.38 51.22
N SER A 18 9.88 -4.85 50.57
CA SER A 18 8.55 -4.79 51.20
C SER A 18 7.81 -6.13 51.06
N PRO A 19 7.20 -6.67 52.14
CA PRO A 19 6.55 -7.96 52.10
C PRO A 19 5.23 -7.86 51.31
N ILE A 20 5.08 -8.74 50.31
CA ILE A 20 3.80 -9.01 49.65
C ILE A 20 3.04 -9.98 50.56
N SER A 21 1.70 -10.00 50.49
CA SER A 21 0.91 -11.14 50.98
C SER A 21 1.38 -12.41 50.27
N ASP A 22 2.03 -13.31 51.00
CA ASP A 22 2.62 -14.58 50.54
C ASP A 22 1.65 -15.40 49.68
N THR A 23 1.56 -15.06 48.40
CA THR A 23 1.13 -16.02 47.40
C THR A 23 2.42 -16.69 47.01
N GLU A 24 2.73 -17.76 47.75
CA GLU A 24 3.91 -18.57 47.52
C GLU A 24 3.98 -18.83 46.01
N SER A 25 5.11 -18.45 45.41
CA SER A 25 5.45 -18.87 44.07
C SER A 25 5.27 -20.38 43.99
N CYS A 26 4.61 -20.88 42.94
CA CYS A 26 4.48 -22.32 42.74
C CYS A 26 5.87 -22.98 42.85
N ASP A 27 6.01 -24.00 43.71
CA ASP A 27 7.29 -24.71 43.92
C ASP A 27 7.84 -25.31 42.61
N GLU A 28 6.97 -25.53 41.64
CA GLU A 28 7.34 -26.03 40.31
C GLU A 28 8.00 -24.97 39.42
N TRP A 29 7.96 -23.68 39.77
CA TRP A 29 8.55 -22.59 38.99
C TRP A 29 10.08 -22.54 39.14
N THR A 30 10.73 -22.30 38.00
CA THR A 30 12.17 -22.02 37.95
C THR A 30 12.50 -20.68 38.62
N ASP A 31 13.75 -20.47 39.01
CA ASP A 31 14.18 -19.23 39.66
C ASP A 31 13.90 -17.98 38.80
N VAL A 32 14.04 -18.10 37.47
CA VAL A 32 13.74 -17.01 36.53
C VAL A 32 12.24 -16.73 36.47
N GLU A 33 11.38 -17.76 36.45
CA GLU A 33 9.93 -17.61 36.46
C GLU A 33 9.43 -16.96 37.76
N ARG A 34 9.98 -17.39 38.91
CA ARG A 34 9.69 -16.77 40.22
C ARG A 34 10.08 -15.30 40.24
N TRP A 35 11.24 -14.97 39.69
CA TRP A 35 11.69 -13.58 39.54
C TRP A 35 10.75 -12.77 38.62
N ILE A 36 10.37 -13.32 37.47
CA ILE A 36 9.43 -12.69 36.53
C ILE A 36 8.09 -12.41 37.23
N TRP A 37 7.54 -13.40 37.93
CA TRP A 37 6.30 -13.24 38.70
C TRP A 37 6.41 -12.09 39.71
N HIS A 38 7.47 -12.05 40.50
CA HIS A 38 7.67 -11.01 41.51
C HIS A 38 7.71 -9.59 40.91
N ARG A 39 8.24 -9.46 39.70
CA ARG A 39 8.22 -8.18 38.94
C ARG A 39 6.80 -7.84 38.50
N ILE A 40 6.11 -8.79 37.87
CA ILE A 40 4.75 -8.60 37.33
C ILE A 40 3.73 -8.31 38.44
N ALA A 41 3.76 -9.06 39.54
CA ALA A 41 2.85 -8.87 40.69
C ALA A 41 3.00 -7.48 41.33
N ARG A 42 4.13 -6.79 41.11
CA ARG A 42 4.39 -5.42 41.55
C ARG A 42 4.14 -4.37 40.46
N GLY A 43 3.66 -4.80 39.29
CA GLY A 43 3.36 -3.94 38.15
C GLY A 43 4.60 -3.46 37.38
N PHE A 44 5.76 -4.10 37.58
CA PHE A 44 6.97 -3.77 36.86
C PHE A 44 7.14 -4.61 35.60
N VAL A 45 7.83 -4.05 34.61
CA VAL A 45 8.34 -4.80 33.45
C VAL A 45 9.35 -5.85 33.93
N ALA A 46 9.20 -7.08 33.43
CA ALA A 46 10.12 -8.19 33.65
C ALA A 46 11.10 -8.28 32.48
N ASP A 47 12.13 -7.42 32.49
CA ASP A 47 13.26 -7.52 31.54
C ASP A 47 14.23 -8.58 32.02
N VAL A 48 14.18 -9.76 31.40
CA VAL A 48 14.92 -10.95 31.80
C VAL A 48 16.44 -10.76 31.61
N SER A 49 16.88 -9.80 30.78
CA SER A 49 18.31 -9.46 30.68
C SER A 49 18.90 -8.86 31.96
N LEU A 50 18.05 -8.40 32.89
CA LEU A 50 18.42 -7.92 34.21
C LEU A 50 18.50 -9.05 35.25
N TRP A 51 17.96 -10.23 34.95
CA TRP A 51 18.01 -11.36 35.86
C TRP A 51 19.45 -11.84 36.04
N ARG A 52 19.81 -12.10 37.30
CA ARG A 52 21.11 -12.62 37.71
C ARG A 52 20.82 -13.81 38.62
N PRO A 53 21.19 -15.05 38.26
CA PRO A 53 21.15 -16.14 39.22
C PRO A 53 22.12 -15.83 40.36
N ASP A 54 21.75 -16.17 41.60
CA ASP A 54 22.68 -16.14 42.73
C ASP A 54 23.85 -17.07 42.40
N ARG A 55 25.07 -16.52 42.33
CA ARG A 55 26.25 -17.26 41.89
C ARG A 55 26.97 -17.88 43.08
N ASP A 56 27.07 -19.20 43.08
CA ASP A 56 28.33 -19.87 43.43
C ASP A 56 29.21 -19.96 42.17
N ALA A 57 30.51 -19.73 42.31
CA ALA A 57 31.37 -19.12 41.30
C ALA A 57 31.79 -19.96 40.07
N ASP A 58 31.29 -21.18 39.83
CA ASP A 58 31.95 -22.13 38.91
C ASP A 58 31.04 -22.82 37.86
N VAL A 59 29.96 -22.21 37.39
CA VAL A 59 29.09 -22.80 36.34
C VAL A 59 29.19 -22.07 35.01
N GLU A 60 29.28 -22.87 33.94
CA GLU A 60 29.25 -22.59 32.50
C GLU A 60 28.30 -21.47 32.03
N PRO A 61 28.48 -20.90 30.82
CA PRO A 61 27.86 -19.63 30.41
C PRO A 61 26.34 -19.65 30.56
N LEU A 62 25.80 -18.50 31.01
CA LEU A 62 24.36 -18.15 31.14
C LEU A 62 23.46 -19.15 30.43
N GLN A 63 22.85 -20.08 31.19
CA GLN A 63 21.73 -20.85 30.67
C GLN A 63 20.74 -19.86 30.03
N PRO A 64 20.22 -20.15 28.82
CA PRO A 64 19.26 -19.27 28.16
C PRO A 64 18.14 -18.98 29.15
N CYS A 65 17.74 -17.72 29.28
CA CYS A 65 16.73 -17.30 30.23
C CYS A 65 15.36 -17.81 29.77
N THR A 66 15.15 -19.09 30.04
CA THR A 66 14.12 -19.92 29.46
C THR A 66 12.90 -19.81 30.33
N VAL A 67 11.77 -19.47 29.72
CA VAL A 67 10.47 -19.37 30.39
C VAL A 67 9.58 -20.45 29.79
N ARG A 68 8.96 -21.26 30.65
CA ARG A 68 8.09 -22.34 30.17
C ARG A 68 6.73 -21.79 29.75
N PRO A 69 6.10 -22.34 28.70
CA PRO A 69 4.73 -22.01 28.33
C PRO A 69 3.72 -22.21 29.47
N GLN A 70 3.95 -23.22 30.32
CA GLN A 70 3.11 -23.53 31.48
C GLN A 70 3.05 -22.35 32.48
N PHE A 71 4.19 -21.73 32.79
CA PHE A 71 4.24 -20.55 33.66
C PHE A 71 3.35 -19.41 33.15
N LEU A 72 3.41 -19.10 31.85
CA LEU A 72 2.55 -18.07 31.26
C LEU A 72 1.07 -18.44 31.37
N ARG A 73 0.73 -19.71 31.13
CA ARG A 73 -0.65 -20.19 31.25
C ARG A 73 -1.18 -19.99 32.67
N GLU A 74 -0.39 -20.36 33.68
CA GLU A 74 -0.77 -20.23 35.09
C GLU A 74 -0.99 -18.77 35.49
N ILE A 75 -0.04 -17.86 35.21
CA ILE A 75 -0.20 -16.44 35.58
C ILE A 75 -1.31 -15.72 34.80
N LEU A 76 -1.62 -16.17 33.57
CA LEU A 76 -2.62 -15.53 32.71
C LEU A 76 -4.05 -16.03 32.96
N LEU A 77 -4.21 -17.28 33.40
CA LEU A 77 -5.53 -17.94 33.47
C LEU A 77 -5.94 -18.38 34.87
N GLU A 78 -4.99 -18.74 35.73
CA GLU A 78 -5.28 -19.41 36.99
C GLU A 78 -5.32 -18.42 38.15
N GLU A 79 -6.21 -18.70 39.09
CA GLU A 79 -6.26 -17.98 40.37
C GLU A 79 -5.32 -18.66 41.37
N PRO A 80 -4.67 -17.89 42.27
CA PRO A 80 -4.88 -16.47 42.54
C PRO A 80 -4.00 -15.51 41.72
N TYR A 81 -3.11 -16.05 40.87
CA TYR A 81 -2.11 -15.26 40.14
C TYR A 81 -2.76 -14.19 39.25
N ARG A 82 -3.78 -14.58 38.48
CA ARG A 82 -4.45 -13.66 37.57
C ARG A 82 -5.05 -12.43 38.28
N GLN A 83 -5.61 -12.58 39.48
CA GLN A 83 -6.17 -11.45 40.24
C GLN A 83 -5.12 -10.51 40.83
N GLN A 84 -3.90 -10.99 41.03
CA GLN A 84 -2.84 -10.23 41.68
C GLN A 84 -2.05 -9.33 40.73
N ILE A 85 -2.32 -9.39 39.43
CA ILE A 85 -1.65 -8.56 38.43
C ILE A 85 -2.21 -7.14 38.54
N PRO A 86 -1.44 -6.15 39.04
CA PRO A 86 -1.97 -4.82 39.33
C PRO A 86 -2.09 -3.96 38.05
N THR A 87 -1.35 -4.31 36.99
CA THR A 87 -1.32 -3.58 35.72
C THR A 87 -2.24 -4.19 34.70
N ASN A 88 -2.80 -3.34 33.84
CA ASN A 88 -3.63 -3.80 32.73
C ASN A 88 -2.86 -4.54 31.62
N ALA A 89 -1.52 -4.57 31.70
CA ALA A 89 -0.65 -5.27 30.77
C ALA A 89 0.49 -5.99 31.50
N ILE A 90 0.83 -7.18 31.01
CA ILE A 90 1.99 -7.97 31.42
C ILE A 90 3.08 -7.77 30.36
N VAL A 91 4.28 -7.39 30.80
CA VAL A 91 5.41 -7.13 29.91
C VAL A 91 6.60 -7.99 30.34
N ILE A 92 6.99 -8.91 29.46
CA ILE A 92 8.17 -9.76 29.61
C ILE A 92 9.10 -9.46 28.44
N GLU A 93 10.37 -9.19 28.73
CA GLU A 93 11.35 -8.87 27.70
C GLU A 93 12.56 -9.80 27.74
N GLY A 94 13.04 -10.22 26.57
CA GLY A 94 14.28 -11.01 26.44
C GLY A 94 14.17 -12.47 26.87
N ALA A 95 12.95 -13.01 27.01
CA ALA A 95 12.73 -14.40 27.37
C ALA A 95 12.90 -15.35 26.17
N THR A 96 13.37 -16.58 26.42
CA THR A 96 13.40 -17.66 25.42
C THR A 96 12.34 -18.72 25.76
N PHE A 97 11.55 -19.11 24.77
CA PHE A 97 10.57 -20.19 24.86
C PHE A 97 11.04 -21.34 23.97
N ILE A 98 11.47 -22.44 24.61
CA ILE A 98 11.95 -23.64 23.90
C ILE A 98 10.76 -24.49 23.44
N ASP A 99 9.78 -24.69 24.31
CA ASP A 99 8.59 -25.49 24.00
C ASP A 99 7.51 -24.69 23.28
N ARG A 100 6.61 -25.41 22.59
CA ARG A 100 5.44 -24.84 21.91
C ARG A 100 4.57 -24.02 22.87
N LEU A 101 4.21 -22.81 22.44
CA LEU A 101 3.27 -21.94 23.16
C LEU A 101 1.87 -22.09 22.56
N ASP A 102 1.01 -22.87 23.21
CA ASP A 102 -0.37 -23.12 22.74
C ASP A 102 -1.42 -22.37 23.57
N TRP A 103 -2.00 -21.34 22.95
CA TRP A 103 -3.11 -20.55 23.49
C TRP A 103 -4.38 -20.65 22.62
N THR A 104 -4.58 -21.82 22.01
CA THR A 104 -5.76 -22.07 21.20
C THR A 104 -7.05 -21.82 22.00
N GLY A 105 -7.91 -20.93 21.49
CA GLY A 105 -9.19 -20.58 22.09
C GLY A 105 -9.12 -19.85 23.44
N MET A 106 -7.93 -19.48 23.91
CA MET A 106 -7.77 -18.81 25.20
C MET A 106 -8.36 -17.40 25.20
N THR A 107 -8.85 -16.95 26.36
CA THR A 107 -9.32 -15.57 26.55
C THR A 107 -8.45 -14.88 27.60
N LEU A 108 -7.68 -13.88 27.16
CA LEU A 108 -6.88 -13.05 28.05
C LEU A 108 -7.75 -11.98 28.70
N THR A 109 -7.35 -11.53 29.88
CA THR A 109 -7.96 -10.36 30.55
C THR A 109 -7.02 -9.17 30.66
N HIS A 110 -5.72 -9.43 30.62
CA HIS A 110 -4.66 -8.44 30.60
C HIS A 110 -4.10 -8.35 29.18
N GLY A 111 -3.59 -7.17 28.82
CA GLY A 111 -2.76 -7.04 27.62
C GLY A 111 -1.45 -7.80 27.82
N LEU A 112 -0.85 -8.24 26.73
CA LEU A 112 0.36 -9.05 26.80
C LEU A 112 1.42 -8.53 25.83
N ALA A 113 2.60 -8.30 26.36
CA ALA A 113 3.78 -7.86 25.64
C ALA A 113 4.93 -8.84 25.92
N LEU A 114 5.31 -9.59 24.89
CA LEU A 114 6.47 -10.48 24.87
C LEU A 114 7.52 -9.87 23.93
N HIS A 115 8.31 -8.94 24.44
CA HIS A 115 9.24 -8.14 23.64
C HIS A 115 10.62 -8.76 23.56
N ARG A 116 11.26 -8.69 22.40
CA ARG A 116 12.64 -9.16 22.19
C ARG A 116 12.82 -10.62 22.65
N CYS A 117 11.74 -11.39 22.61
CA CYS A 117 11.71 -12.79 23.01
C CYS A 117 12.10 -13.69 21.84
N VAL A 118 12.52 -14.91 22.13
CA VAL A 118 12.82 -15.94 21.13
C VAL A 118 11.86 -17.11 21.32
N PHE A 119 11.17 -17.49 20.24
CA PHE A 119 10.30 -18.67 20.20
C PHE A 119 10.95 -19.71 19.29
N GLU A 120 11.49 -20.79 19.87
CA GLU A 120 12.14 -21.86 19.13
C GLU A 120 11.12 -22.73 18.38
N GLU A 121 9.97 -22.99 19.01
CA GLU A 121 8.86 -23.77 18.46
C GLU A 121 7.64 -22.91 18.09
N GLU A 122 6.56 -23.57 17.66
CA GLU A 122 5.30 -22.91 17.25
C GLU A 122 4.68 -22.06 18.38
N VAL A 123 4.15 -20.89 18.00
CA VAL A 123 3.26 -20.08 18.82
C VAL A 123 1.86 -20.13 18.20
N CYS A 124 0.96 -20.87 18.83
CA CYS A 124 -0.41 -21.05 18.37
C CYS A 124 -1.39 -20.17 19.15
N LEU A 125 -1.91 -19.14 18.49
CA LEU A 125 -2.91 -18.20 19.03
C LEU A 125 -4.28 -18.40 18.39
N MET A 126 -4.52 -19.59 17.82
CA MET A 126 -5.69 -19.86 17.02
C MET A 126 -6.98 -19.65 17.82
N GLY A 127 -7.86 -18.77 17.35
CA GLY A 127 -9.12 -18.46 18.04
C GLY A 127 -8.96 -17.75 19.39
N MET A 128 -7.73 -17.34 19.77
CA MET A 128 -7.48 -16.62 21.01
C MET A 128 -8.20 -15.27 21.01
N ARG A 129 -8.69 -14.84 22.17
CA ARG A 129 -9.34 -13.54 22.37
C ARG A 129 -8.57 -12.73 23.39
N SER A 130 -8.11 -11.55 23.00
CA SER A 130 -7.58 -10.55 23.90
C SER A 130 -8.45 -9.30 23.78
N PRO A 131 -9.07 -8.79 24.87
CA PRO A 131 -9.79 -7.51 24.84
C PRO A 131 -8.84 -6.31 24.70
N ARG A 132 -7.53 -6.52 24.79
CA ARG A 132 -6.48 -5.49 24.77
C ARG A 132 -5.42 -5.81 23.72
N SER A 133 -4.43 -4.94 23.58
CA SER A 133 -3.33 -5.13 22.64
C SER A 133 -2.47 -6.35 22.96
N LEU A 134 -1.87 -6.91 21.90
CA LEU A 134 -0.85 -7.94 21.94
C LEU A 134 0.42 -7.40 21.26
N SER A 135 1.56 -7.57 21.91
CA SER A 135 2.83 -7.12 21.36
C SER A 135 3.86 -8.24 21.38
N PHE A 136 4.53 -8.42 20.25
CA PHE A 136 5.71 -9.26 20.08
C PHE A 136 6.91 -8.43 19.61
N GLU A 137 6.93 -7.13 19.91
CA GLU A 137 7.95 -6.19 19.43
C GLU A 137 9.38 -6.72 19.60
N GLY A 138 10.15 -6.75 18.51
CA GLY A 138 11.55 -7.19 18.47
C GLY A 138 11.77 -8.69 18.61
N SER A 139 10.70 -9.49 18.71
CA SER A 139 10.81 -10.94 18.94
C SER A 139 11.15 -11.73 17.68
N ALA A 140 11.79 -12.89 17.88
CA ALA A 140 12.18 -13.81 16.81
C ALA A 140 11.38 -15.11 16.90
N PHE A 141 10.77 -15.50 15.79
CA PHE A 141 10.04 -16.77 15.66
C PHE A 141 10.82 -17.71 14.74
N ARG A 142 11.36 -18.79 15.32
CA ARG A 142 12.00 -19.89 14.60
C ARG A 142 10.95 -20.88 14.09
N GLY A 143 9.91 -21.11 14.91
CA GLY A 143 8.68 -21.81 14.54
C GLY A 143 7.61 -20.90 13.90
N PRO A 144 6.47 -21.47 13.47
CA PRO A 144 5.36 -20.70 12.93
C PRO A 144 4.61 -19.91 14.01
N LEU A 145 4.06 -18.75 13.64
CA LEU A 145 3.10 -17.99 14.44
C LEU A 145 1.72 -18.14 13.80
N VAL A 146 0.80 -18.81 14.49
CA VAL A 146 -0.56 -19.09 14.00
C VAL A 146 -1.55 -18.13 14.65
N LEU A 147 -2.12 -17.22 13.85
CA LEU A 147 -3.07 -16.19 14.30
C LEU A 147 -4.51 -16.44 13.79
N SER A 148 -4.77 -17.60 13.20
CA SER A 148 -6.05 -17.91 12.57
C SER A 148 -7.21 -17.73 13.55
N HIS A 149 -8.24 -16.98 13.15
CA HIS A 149 -9.43 -16.66 13.95
C HIS A 149 -9.19 -15.90 15.26
N ALA A 150 -7.96 -15.43 15.53
CA ALA A 150 -7.66 -14.65 16.73
C ALA A 150 -8.40 -13.30 16.72
N GLN A 151 -8.70 -12.79 17.91
CA GLN A 151 -9.38 -11.52 18.11
C GLN A 151 -8.59 -10.66 19.09
N VAL A 152 -8.18 -9.48 18.63
CA VAL A 152 -7.38 -8.53 19.40
C VAL A 152 -8.16 -7.23 19.51
N GLY A 153 -8.60 -6.90 20.72
CA GLY A 153 -9.42 -5.71 21.03
C GLY A 153 -8.64 -4.41 20.98
N GLY A 154 -7.30 -4.48 21.01
CA GLY A 154 -6.40 -3.36 20.79
C GLY A 154 -5.54 -3.56 19.56
N ASP A 155 -4.29 -3.12 19.65
CA ASP A 155 -3.29 -3.24 18.59
C ASP A 155 -2.65 -4.63 18.58
N LEU A 156 -2.26 -5.09 17.39
CA LEU A 156 -1.32 -6.20 17.24
C LEU A 156 0.01 -5.62 16.76
N VAL A 157 1.00 -5.62 17.65
CA VAL A 157 2.33 -5.04 17.40
C VAL A 157 3.32 -6.15 17.10
N LEU A 158 3.84 -6.14 15.89
CA LEU A 158 4.86 -7.06 15.38
C LEU A 158 6.08 -6.29 14.85
N ASP A 159 6.34 -5.13 15.43
CA ASP A 159 7.46 -4.27 15.05
C ASP A 159 8.80 -4.96 15.32
N GLY A 160 9.76 -4.86 14.42
CA GLY A 160 11.09 -5.45 14.57
C GLY A 160 11.12 -6.99 14.60
N CYS A 161 9.99 -7.67 14.39
CA CYS A 161 9.94 -9.12 14.46
C CYS A 161 10.76 -9.78 13.34
N ARG A 162 11.28 -10.97 13.62
CA ARG A 162 11.97 -11.81 12.62
C ARG A 162 11.26 -13.15 12.48
N MET A 163 10.83 -13.47 11.27
CA MET A 163 10.14 -14.71 10.94
C MET A 163 10.73 -15.34 9.68
N THR A 164 11.18 -16.59 9.81
CA THR A 164 11.69 -17.40 8.68
C THR A 164 10.59 -18.23 8.01
N ARG A 165 9.41 -18.33 8.64
CA ARG A 165 8.22 -19.03 8.13
C ARG A 165 7.13 -18.03 7.71
N PRO A 166 6.26 -18.40 6.75
CA PRO A 166 5.11 -17.57 6.38
C PRO A 166 4.20 -17.26 7.57
N LEU A 167 3.69 -16.03 7.62
CA LEU A 167 2.66 -15.59 8.55
C LEU A 167 1.30 -15.60 7.85
N ALA A 168 0.49 -16.61 8.14
CA ALA A 168 -0.88 -16.71 7.65
C ALA A 168 -1.87 -16.17 8.69
N MET A 169 -2.61 -15.13 8.31
CA MET A 169 -3.67 -14.51 9.11
C MET A 169 -5.02 -14.80 8.45
N LEU A 170 -5.58 -15.97 8.77
CA LEU A 170 -6.92 -16.35 8.35
C LEU A 170 -7.95 -15.84 9.35
N ALA A 171 -8.90 -15.04 8.90
CA ALA A 171 -10.02 -14.53 9.68
C ALA A 171 -9.62 -13.88 11.02
N ILE A 172 -8.45 -13.25 11.08
CA ILE A 172 -8.04 -12.49 12.26
C ILE A 172 -8.88 -11.21 12.35
N ARG A 173 -9.23 -10.81 13.57
CA ARG A 173 -9.90 -9.53 13.86
C ARG A 173 -9.04 -8.69 14.78
N ILE A 174 -8.72 -7.48 14.36
CA ILE A 174 -7.96 -6.50 15.13
C ILE A 174 -8.80 -5.24 15.22
N ASP A 175 -9.15 -4.82 16.43
CA ASP A 175 -9.94 -3.62 16.69
C ASP A 175 -9.06 -2.35 16.69
N GLY A 176 -7.76 -2.50 16.93
CA GLY A 176 -6.77 -1.45 16.75
C GLY A 176 -6.04 -1.55 15.41
N THR A 177 -4.76 -1.22 15.46
CA THR A 177 -3.82 -1.20 14.33
C THR A 177 -2.99 -2.48 14.29
N LEU A 178 -2.72 -3.00 13.09
CA LEU A 178 -1.68 -3.99 12.87
C LEU A 178 -0.40 -3.29 12.45
N SER A 179 0.64 -3.41 13.27
CA SER A 179 1.93 -2.73 13.05
C SER A 179 3.04 -3.74 12.80
N MET A 180 3.75 -3.56 11.69
CA MET A 180 4.95 -4.29 11.30
C MET A 180 6.01 -3.26 10.84
N ARG A 181 6.74 -2.70 11.80
CA ARG A 181 7.70 -1.62 11.58
C ARG A 181 9.15 -2.01 11.91
N GLN A 182 10.06 -1.04 11.83
CA GLN A 182 11.37 -1.05 12.50
C GLN A 182 12.32 -2.20 12.14
N GLY A 183 12.54 -2.45 10.85
CA GLY A 183 13.58 -3.38 10.37
C GLY A 183 13.22 -4.85 10.48
N GLY A 184 11.94 -5.18 10.67
CA GLY A 184 11.47 -6.56 10.72
C GLY A 184 11.81 -7.36 9.46
N GLN A 185 11.98 -8.67 9.62
CA GLN A 185 12.30 -9.61 8.54
C GLN A 185 11.19 -10.67 8.45
N TRP A 186 10.63 -10.82 7.26
CA TRP A 186 9.44 -11.63 7.03
C TRP A 186 9.67 -12.55 5.84
N ALA A 187 9.28 -13.82 5.97
CA ALA A 187 9.28 -14.75 4.85
C ALA A 187 8.16 -14.42 3.87
N GLU A 188 6.91 -14.61 4.26
CA GLU A 188 5.71 -14.28 3.48
C GLU A 188 4.61 -13.85 4.43
N ILE A 189 3.72 -12.96 3.99
CA ILE A 189 2.57 -12.52 4.79
C ILE A 189 1.31 -12.73 3.96
N GLU A 190 0.37 -13.49 4.52
CA GLU A 190 -0.92 -13.76 3.91
C GLU A 190 -2.06 -13.29 4.82
N PHE A 191 -2.97 -12.50 4.26
CA PHE A 191 -4.26 -12.19 4.88
C PHE A 191 -5.37 -12.88 4.11
N ARG A 192 -6.25 -13.59 4.82
CA ARG A 192 -7.50 -14.11 4.27
C ARG A 192 -8.66 -13.76 5.17
N GLU A 193 -9.74 -13.21 4.62
CA GLU A 193 -11.02 -13.00 5.30
C GLU A 193 -10.92 -12.26 6.64
N SER A 194 -9.94 -11.36 6.74
CA SER A 194 -9.53 -10.71 7.98
C SER A 194 -10.09 -9.29 8.10
N ARG A 195 -10.07 -8.73 9.32
CA ARG A 195 -10.53 -7.36 9.56
C ARG A 195 -9.61 -6.60 10.50
N ILE A 196 -9.33 -5.35 10.15
CA ILE A 196 -8.58 -4.38 10.93
C ILE A 196 -9.45 -3.12 11.04
N LYS A 197 -9.87 -2.72 12.24
CA LYS A 197 -10.75 -1.54 12.42
C LYS A 197 -10.00 -0.21 12.35
N GLN A 198 -8.69 -0.21 12.56
CA GLN A 198 -7.89 1.00 12.35
C GLN A 198 -7.03 0.82 11.10
N SER A 199 -5.71 0.79 11.25
CA SER A 199 -4.79 0.84 10.12
C SER A 199 -3.96 -0.44 10.00
N LEU A 200 -3.54 -0.73 8.77
CA LEU A 200 -2.45 -1.67 8.49
C LEU A 200 -1.19 -0.87 8.21
N VAL A 201 -0.13 -1.09 8.99
CA VAL A 201 1.15 -0.40 8.82
C VAL A 201 2.26 -1.42 8.62
N VAL A 202 2.81 -1.47 7.41
CA VAL A 202 3.99 -2.27 7.06
C VAL A 202 5.07 -1.30 6.61
N SER A 203 6.07 -1.02 7.46
CA SER A 203 7.04 0.05 7.19
C SER A 203 8.46 -0.30 7.59
N ASP A 204 9.45 0.02 6.75
CA ASP A 204 10.85 -0.25 7.03
C ASP A 204 11.11 -1.74 7.29
N VAL A 205 10.64 -2.62 6.41
CA VAL A 205 10.78 -4.08 6.60
C VAL A 205 11.40 -4.76 5.37
N HIS A 206 12.01 -5.91 5.61
CA HIS A 206 12.43 -6.83 4.56
C HIS A 206 11.41 -7.97 4.48
N LEU A 207 10.73 -8.09 3.34
CA LEU A 207 9.79 -9.17 3.08
C LEU A 207 10.33 -10.01 1.93
N LEU A 208 10.85 -11.19 2.22
CA LEU A 208 11.58 -12.03 1.26
C LEU A 208 10.67 -12.66 0.19
N GLY A 209 9.40 -12.84 0.53
CA GLY A 209 8.36 -13.45 -0.29
C GLY A 209 7.27 -12.45 -0.65
N ALA A 210 6.06 -12.95 -0.86
CA ALA A 210 4.92 -12.13 -1.28
C ALA A 210 4.18 -11.50 -0.09
N LEU A 211 3.43 -10.44 -0.37
CA LEU A 211 2.34 -9.97 0.48
C LEU A 211 1.03 -10.25 -0.25
N THR A 212 0.30 -11.26 0.21
CA THR A 212 -0.96 -11.69 -0.38
C THR A 212 -2.13 -11.30 0.54
N VAL A 213 -3.12 -10.63 -0.04
CA VAL A 213 -4.27 -10.12 0.70
C VAL A 213 -5.54 -10.55 -0.02
N HIS A 214 -6.39 -11.31 0.65
CA HIS A 214 -7.65 -11.76 0.13
C HIS A 214 -8.78 -11.45 1.10
N LYS A 215 -9.78 -10.67 0.67
CA LYS A 215 -10.94 -10.28 1.49
C LYS A 215 -10.56 -9.68 2.84
N LEU A 216 -9.56 -8.80 2.84
CA LEU A 216 -9.22 -8.00 4.02
C LEU A 216 -10.11 -6.75 4.05
N THR A 217 -10.68 -6.44 5.21
CA THR A 217 -11.35 -5.16 5.46
C THR A 217 -10.50 -4.33 6.41
N ILE A 218 -10.11 -3.13 5.98
CA ILE A 218 -9.42 -2.13 6.80
C ILE A 218 -10.36 -0.93 6.89
N ASP A 219 -10.86 -0.59 8.08
CA ASP A 219 -11.79 0.55 8.20
C ASP A 219 -11.03 1.90 8.08
N GLY A 220 -9.74 1.92 8.45
CA GLY A 220 -8.83 3.06 8.29
C GLY A 220 -7.90 2.96 7.07
N ASP A 221 -6.63 3.32 7.27
CA ASP A 221 -5.65 3.43 6.19
C ASP A 221 -4.75 2.18 6.07
N ALA A 222 -4.23 1.94 4.87
CA ALA A 222 -3.19 0.94 4.61
C ALA A 222 -1.89 1.62 4.16
N TYR A 223 -0.86 1.54 5.00
CA TYR A 223 0.45 2.14 4.79
C TYR A 223 1.51 1.09 4.55
N MET A 224 2.15 1.16 3.38
CA MET A 224 3.26 0.32 2.97
C MET A 224 4.43 1.22 2.58
N THR A 225 5.44 1.32 3.43
CA THR A 225 6.54 2.28 3.26
C THR A 225 7.89 1.59 3.36
N ARG A 226 8.79 1.81 2.39
CA ARG A 226 10.16 1.27 2.40
C ARG A 226 10.19 -0.23 2.69
N ILE A 227 9.46 -0.98 1.88
CA ILE A 227 9.49 -2.45 1.89
C ILE A 227 10.54 -2.91 0.88
N GLU A 228 11.50 -3.71 1.34
CA GLU A 228 12.59 -4.27 0.54
C GLU A 228 12.43 -5.79 0.38
N GLY A 229 12.98 -6.34 -0.70
CA GLY A 229 12.97 -7.79 -0.98
C GLY A 229 11.64 -8.37 -1.48
N LEU A 230 10.58 -7.57 -1.52
CA LEU A 230 9.21 -8.01 -1.77
C LEU A 230 9.06 -8.65 -3.16
N ALA A 231 8.68 -9.93 -3.18
CA ALA A 231 8.50 -10.67 -4.42
C ALA A 231 7.28 -10.18 -5.22
N GLY A 232 6.20 -9.76 -4.55
CA GLY A 232 4.97 -9.32 -5.17
C GLY A 232 3.94 -8.85 -4.14
N LEU A 233 2.99 -8.03 -4.58
CA LEU A 233 1.88 -7.54 -3.76
C LEU A 233 0.59 -7.83 -4.52
N THR A 234 -0.26 -8.66 -3.94
CA THR A 234 -1.56 -8.99 -4.52
C THR A 234 -2.65 -8.68 -3.50
N MET A 235 -3.63 -7.86 -3.90
CA MET A 235 -4.83 -7.62 -3.12
C MET A 235 -6.08 -7.99 -3.92
N CYS A 236 -6.87 -8.90 -3.38
CA CYS A 236 -8.05 -9.45 -4.00
C CYS A 236 -9.28 -9.24 -3.10
N GLN A 237 -10.31 -8.57 -3.61
CA GLN A 237 -11.58 -8.35 -2.90
C GLN A 237 -11.40 -7.62 -1.56
N THR A 238 -10.46 -6.68 -1.50
CA THR A 238 -10.07 -5.95 -0.28
C THR A 238 -10.81 -4.62 -0.21
N HIS A 239 -11.29 -4.25 0.97
CA HIS A 239 -11.86 -2.93 1.25
C HIS A 239 -10.94 -2.15 2.18
N ILE A 240 -10.65 -0.90 1.83
CA ILE A 240 -9.85 0.05 2.61
C ILE A 240 -10.72 1.30 2.76
N GLY A 241 -11.21 1.60 3.96
CA GLY A 241 -12.07 2.75 4.21
C GLY A 241 -11.34 4.09 4.03
N GLY A 242 -10.04 4.11 4.31
CA GLY A 242 -9.15 5.25 4.12
C GLY A 242 -8.27 5.16 2.87
N ARG A 243 -7.02 5.61 3.01
CA ARG A 243 -6.02 5.70 1.95
C ARG A 243 -5.23 4.40 1.83
N LEU A 244 -4.83 4.10 0.60
CA LEU A 244 -3.77 3.13 0.32
C LEU A 244 -2.51 3.89 -0.08
N ALA A 245 -1.43 3.72 0.67
CA ALA A 245 -0.16 4.39 0.39
C ALA A 245 0.99 3.39 0.23
N LEU A 246 1.61 3.39 -0.95
CA LEU A 246 2.83 2.68 -1.29
C LEU A 246 3.95 3.72 -1.47
N THR A 247 4.95 3.73 -0.59
CA THR A 247 6.00 4.75 -0.61
C THR A 247 7.39 4.13 -0.54
N GLY A 248 8.19 4.27 -1.60
CA GLY A 248 9.57 3.77 -1.63
C GLY A 248 9.71 2.26 -1.48
N CYS A 249 8.72 1.49 -1.92
CA CYS A 249 8.77 0.03 -1.94
C CYS A 249 9.49 -0.47 -3.19
N ARG A 250 10.39 -1.44 -3.03
CA ARG A 250 11.13 -2.04 -4.14
C ARG A 250 10.73 -3.51 -4.26
N MET A 251 10.21 -3.87 -5.43
CA MET A 251 9.64 -5.17 -5.69
C MET A 251 10.22 -5.79 -6.94
N LEU A 252 10.52 -7.08 -6.88
CA LEU A 252 10.96 -7.82 -8.07
C LEU A 252 9.79 -8.14 -9.00
N GLY A 253 8.63 -8.48 -8.44
CA GLY A 253 7.43 -8.84 -9.19
C GLY A 253 6.40 -7.73 -9.32
N ARG A 254 5.13 -8.13 -9.36
CA ARG A 254 3.99 -7.28 -9.74
C ARG A 254 3.26 -6.72 -8.52
N ILE A 255 2.57 -5.60 -8.74
CA ILE A 255 1.54 -5.08 -7.86
C ILE A 255 0.18 -5.29 -8.54
N GLU A 256 -0.69 -6.06 -7.90
CA GLU A 256 -1.96 -6.50 -8.51
C GLU A 256 -3.12 -6.23 -7.57
N PHE A 257 -4.01 -5.32 -7.99
CA PHE A 257 -5.27 -5.04 -7.33
C PHE A 257 -6.40 -5.67 -8.13
N HIS A 258 -7.19 -6.54 -7.51
CA HIS A 258 -8.35 -7.18 -8.11
C HIS A 258 -9.58 -6.99 -7.22
N GLY A 259 -10.56 -6.20 -7.66
CA GLY A 259 -11.77 -5.97 -6.88
C GLY A 259 -11.49 -5.21 -5.58
N VAL A 260 -10.53 -4.29 -5.59
CA VAL A 260 -10.18 -3.48 -4.42
C VAL A 260 -11.04 -2.22 -4.38
N ASP A 261 -11.54 -1.88 -3.21
CA ASP A 261 -12.32 -0.67 -2.98
C ASP A 261 -11.60 0.24 -1.97
N ILE A 262 -11.23 1.44 -2.39
CA ILE A 262 -10.45 2.40 -1.61
C ILE A 262 -11.31 3.63 -1.37
N GLY A 263 -11.76 3.84 -0.13
CA GLY A 263 -12.60 4.96 0.28
C GLY A 263 -11.87 6.30 0.27
N GLY A 264 -10.54 6.30 0.32
CA GLY A 264 -9.68 7.47 0.16
C GLY A 264 -8.88 7.47 -1.15
N SER A 265 -7.69 8.07 -1.10
CA SER A 265 -6.77 8.13 -2.25
C SER A 265 -5.82 6.95 -2.28
N CYS A 266 -5.42 6.55 -3.49
CA CYS A 266 -4.33 5.61 -3.74
C CYS A 266 -3.06 6.40 -4.09
N LEU A 267 -2.03 6.30 -3.24
CA LEU A 267 -0.81 7.09 -3.33
C LEU A 267 0.38 6.16 -3.55
N ILE A 268 1.00 6.21 -4.73
CA ILE A 268 2.21 5.44 -5.06
C ILE A 268 3.33 6.44 -5.34
N ARG A 269 4.28 6.55 -4.41
CA ARG A 269 5.23 7.68 -4.34
C ARG A 269 6.66 7.26 -4.02
N LYS A 270 7.60 8.17 -4.27
CA LYS A 270 9.00 8.12 -3.79
C LYS A 270 9.77 6.85 -4.19
N GLY A 271 9.80 6.51 -5.47
CA GLY A 271 10.68 5.45 -5.97
C GLY A 271 10.08 4.05 -5.89
N VAL A 272 8.75 3.90 -6.02
CA VAL A 272 8.17 2.55 -6.11
C VAL A 272 8.66 1.88 -7.39
N GLU A 273 9.29 0.73 -7.24
CA GLU A 273 9.85 -0.09 -8.32
C GLU A 273 9.12 -1.43 -8.40
N CYS A 274 8.60 -1.78 -9.57
CA CYS A 274 7.95 -3.09 -9.78
C CYS A 274 7.98 -3.52 -11.26
N ALA A 275 7.76 -4.82 -11.52
CA ALA A 275 7.71 -5.35 -12.88
C ALA A 275 6.46 -4.89 -13.65
N ALA A 276 5.30 -4.81 -13.00
CA ALA A 276 4.06 -4.32 -13.58
C ALA A 276 3.08 -3.93 -12.47
N MET A 277 2.10 -3.09 -12.80
CA MET A 277 1.05 -2.68 -11.87
C MET A 277 -0.31 -2.80 -12.53
N THR A 278 -1.28 -3.42 -11.87
CA THR A 278 -2.63 -3.61 -12.42
C THR A 278 -3.72 -3.25 -11.43
N TRP A 279 -4.77 -2.59 -11.92
CA TRP A 279 -6.00 -2.29 -11.19
C TRP A 279 -7.20 -2.86 -11.94
N ARG A 280 -7.56 -4.10 -11.61
CA ARG A 280 -8.72 -4.78 -12.21
C ARG A 280 -9.92 -4.62 -11.31
N ARG A 281 -11.04 -4.14 -11.86
CA ARG A 281 -12.30 -3.94 -11.10
C ARG A 281 -12.10 -3.18 -9.79
N THR A 282 -11.15 -2.24 -9.79
CA THR A 282 -10.81 -1.46 -8.60
C THR A 282 -11.55 -0.14 -8.63
N ARG A 283 -11.95 0.36 -7.46
CA ARG A 283 -12.55 1.68 -7.28
C ARG A 283 -11.72 2.51 -6.31
N ILE A 284 -11.50 3.76 -6.65
CA ILE A 284 -10.80 4.75 -5.83
C ILE A 284 -11.73 5.94 -5.66
N HIS A 285 -12.16 6.19 -4.42
CA HIS A 285 -13.07 7.29 -4.10
C HIS A 285 -12.35 8.65 -3.99
N GLY A 286 -11.03 8.63 -3.76
CA GLY A 286 -10.17 9.80 -3.82
C GLY A 286 -9.40 9.88 -5.14
N HIS A 287 -8.14 10.29 -5.05
CA HIS A 287 -7.24 10.45 -6.19
C HIS A 287 -6.35 9.22 -6.38
N LEU A 288 -5.94 8.97 -7.62
CA LEU A 288 -4.79 8.11 -7.93
C LEU A 288 -3.57 9.00 -8.15
N VAL A 289 -2.57 8.88 -7.29
CA VAL A 289 -1.32 9.64 -7.40
C VAL A 289 -0.17 8.67 -7.69
N LEU A 290 0.47 8.82 -8.85
CA LEU A 290 1.67 8.08 -9.26
C LEU A 290 2.84 9.05 -9.39
N ALA A 291 3.76 9.05 -8.42
CA ALA A 291 4.86 10.02 -8.40
C ALA A 291 6.23 9.34 -8.20
N SER A 292 7.17 9.64 -9.10
CA SER A 292 8.57 9.19 -9.00
C SER A 292 8.73 7.68 -8.91
N GLY A 293 7.97 6.90 -9.67
CA GLY A 293 8.08 5.43 -9.72
C GLY A 293 8.74 4.92 -11.00
N THR A 294 9.25 3.68 -10.97
CA THR A 294 9.70 2.95 -12.16
C THR A 294 8.93 1.64 -12.27
N VAL A 295 8.12 1.51 -13.31
CA VAL A 295 7.42 0.26 -13.63
C VAL A 295 8.01 -0.32 -14.89
N VAL A 296 8.73 -1.44 -14.79
CA VAL A 296 9.48 -2.00 -15.93
C VAL A 296 8.56 -2.33 -17.10
N GLY A 297 7.37 -2.86 -16.79
CA GLY A 297 6.34 -3.22 -17.76
C GLY A 297 5.18 -2.23 -17.78
N CYS A 298 3.97 -2.78 -17.76
CA CYS A 298 2.73 -2.03 -17.95
C CYS A 298 2.14 -1.51 -16.63
N LEU A 299 1.64 -0.27 -16.67
CA LEU A 299 0.67 0.28 -15.74
C LEU A 299 -0.73 0.10 -16.34
N ASP A 300 -1.53 -0.85 -15.84
CA ASP A 300 -2.83 -1.21 -16.44
C ASP A 300 -3.99 -0.95 -15.47
N GLY A 301 -4.70 0.17 -15.68
CA GLY A 301 -5.95 0.52 -15.02
C GLY A 301 -7.13 0.49 -15.99
N THR A 302 -7.16 -0.46 -16.93
CA THR A 302 -8.30 -0.60 -17.86
C THR A 302 -9.62 -0.78 -17.09
N GLY A 303 -10.59 0.10 -17.35
CA GLY A 303 -11.88 0.11 -16.66
C GLY A 303 -11.84 0.57 -15.19
N LEU A 304 -10.75 1.20 -14.75
CA LEU A 304 -10.61 1.75 -13.40
C LEU A 304 -11.63 2.88 -13.16
N CYS A 305 -12.25 2.89 -11.97
CA CYS A 305 -13.17 3.94 -11.54
C CYS A 305 -12.52 4.81 -10.48
N ILE A 306 -12.46 6.12 -10.72
CA ILE A 306 -11.82 7.12 -9.85
C ILE A 306 -12.79 8.28 -9.68
N GLU A 307 -13.24 8.54 -8.45
CA GLU A 307 -14.12 9.68 -8.14
C GLU A 307 -13.32 11.00 -8.00
N GLY A 308 -12.02 10.92 -7.72
CA GLY A 308 -11.12 12.07 -7.77
C GLY A 308 -10.38 12.18 -9.11
N SER A 309 -9.09 12.48 -9.01
CA SER A 309 -8.21 12.79 -10.14
C SER A 309 -7.13 11.74 -10.32
N VAL A 310 -6.58 11.63 -11.53
CA VAL A 310 -5.33 10.92 -11.79
C VAL A 310 -4.20 11.93 -11.89
N LEU A 311 -3.23 11.85 -10.99
CA LEU A 311 -2.07 12.73 -10.95
C LEU A 311 -0.82 11.89 -11.11
N CYS A 312 -0.23 11.94 -12.29
CA CYS A 312 1.00 11.23 -12.63
C CYS A 312 2.12 12.24 -12.81
N GLY A 313 3.27 12.03 -12.17
CA GLY A 313 4.40 12.88 -12.47
C GLY A 313 5.68 12.61 -11.70
N ALA A 314 6.52 13.66 -11.63
CA ALA A 314 7.81 13.63 -10.96
C ALA A 314 8.70 12.48 -11.45
N GLU A 315 8.89 12.36 -12.77
CA GLU A 315 9.69 11.33 -13.44
C GLU A 315 9.15 9.90 -13.33
N LEU A 316 7.83 9.71 -13.40
CA LEU A 316 7.27 8.36 -13.59
C LEU A 316 7.81 7.76 -14.90
N ARG A 317 8.35 6.54 -14.82
CA ARG A 317 8.85 5.78 -15.97
C ARG A 317 8.11 4.46 -16.12
N CYS A 318 7.57 4.18 -17.29
CA CYS A 318 7.01 2.86 -17.61
C CYS A 318 7.16 2.45 -19.07
N GLN A 319 6.91 1.17 -19.36
CA GLN A 319 6.84 0.71 -20.75
C GLN A 319 5.54 1.15 -21.42
N GLU A 320 4.41 0.88 -20.77
CA GLU A 320 3.08 1.24 -21.25
C GLU A 320 2.21 1.77 -20.10
N PHE A 321 1.23 2.61 -20.44
CA PHE A 321 0.22 3.08 -19.49
C PHE A 321 -1.17 3.00 -20.12
N ARG A 322 -2.05 2.20 -19.51
CA ARG A 322 -3.40 1.94 -20.01
C ARG A 322 -4.43 2.39 -18.99
N LEU A 323 -5.30 3.30 -19.38
CA LEU A 323 -6.55 3.67 -18.68
C LEU A 323 -7.74 3.59 -19.65
N ALA A 324 -7.67 2.65 -20.61
CA ALA A 324 -8.75 2.46 -21.57
C ALA A 324 -10.07 2.18 -20.83
N TRP A 325 -11.14 2.86 -21.26
CA TRP A 325 -12.48 2.77 -20.66
C TRP A 325 -12.53 3.11 -19.16
N ALA A 326 -11.50 3.76 -18.61
CA ALA A 326 -11.56 4.25 -17.24
C ALA A 326 -12.59 5.37 -17.09
N LEU A 327 -13.13 5.50 -15.88
CA LEU A 327 -13.99 6.61 -15.49
C LEU A 327 -13.26 7.42 -14.42
N VAL A 328 -12.88 8.66 -14.75
CA VAL A 328 -12.26 9.61 -13.85
C VAL A 328 -13.19 10.81 -13.72
N ARG A 329 -13.74 11.06 -12.54
CA ARG A 329 -14.66 12.20 -12.35
C ARG A 329 -13.95 13.53 -12.29
N GLY A 330 -12.74 13.57 -11.73
CA GLY A 330 -11.89 14.75 -11.73
C GLY A 330 -11.00 14.82 -12.97
N SER A 331 -9.90 15.57 -12.83
CA SER A 331 -8.90 15.74 -13.88
C SER A 331 -7.93 14.55 -14.05
N VAL A 332 -7.34 14.43 -15.23
CA VAL A 332 -6.19 13.55 -15.50
C VAL A 332 -4.99 14.42 -15.88
N ALA A 333 -3.91 14.35 -15.11
CA ALA A 333 -2.70 15.12 -15.35
C ALA A 333 -1.47 14.19 -15.39
N LEU A 334 -0.73 14.21 -16.50
CA LEU A 334 0.59 13.60 -16.59
C LEU A 334 1.62 14.72 -16.73
N TRP A 335 2.55 14.79 -15.78
CA TRP A 335 3.57 15.84 -15.73
C TRP A 335 4.99 15.28 -15.60
N GLY A 336 5.85 15.52 -16.59
CA GLY A 336 7.23 15.01 -16.57
C GLY A 336 7.32 13.49 -16.48
N THR A 337 6.50 12.79 -17.26
CA THR A 337 6.45 11.33 -17.31
C THR A 337 7.08 10.82 -18.59
N ARG A 338 7.76 9.66 -18.52
CA ARG A 338 8.31 8.97 -19.70
C ARG A 338 7.68 7.60 -19.87
N ILE A 339 7.02 7.38 -20.99
CA ILE A 339 6.38 6.11 -21.34
C ILE A 339 7.02 5.64 -22.64
N ARG A 340 7.76 4.53 -22.57
CA ARG A 340 8.63 4.11 -23.69
C ARG A 340 7.85 3.69 -24.92
N ALA A 341 6.73 3.01 -24.74
CA ALA A 341 5.80 2.67 -25.79
C ALA A 341 4.61 3.63 -25.74
N GLY A 342 3.38 3.11 -25.71
CA GLY A 342 2.18 3.93 -25.82
C GLY A 342 1.48 4.23 -24.49
N ALA A 343 0.76 5.34 -24.48
CA ALA A 343 -0.31 5.64 -23.56
C ALA A 343 -1.68 5.32 -24.23
N ASN A 344 -2.44 4.37 -23.67
CA ASN A 344 -3.75 3.98 -24.17
C ASN A 344 -4.86 4.44 -23.21
N PHE A 345 -5.55 5.49 -23.61
CA PHE A 345 -6.68 6.11 -22.90
C PHE A 345 -7.97 6.06 -23.75
N ARG A 346 -8.04 5.11 -24.68
CA ARG A 346 -9.20 4.90 -25.56
C ARG A 346 -10.49 4.77 -24.76
N GLY A 347 -11.52 5.51 -25.16
CA GLY A 347 -12.85 5.41 -24.55
C GLY A 347 -12.92 5.85 -23.08
N MET A 348 -11.85 6.43 -22.52
CA MET A 348 -11.85 6.95 -21.16
C MET A 348 -12.81 8.14 -21.03
N THR A 349 -13.45 8.28 -19.88
CA THR A 349 -14.23 9.47 -19.52
C THR A 349 -13.52 10.23 -18.42
N VAL A 350 -13.27 11.51 -18.64
CA VAL A 350 -12.70 12.48 -17.69
C VAL A 350 -13.73 13.56 -17.45
N GLY A 351 -14.15 13.77 -16.19
CA GLY A 351 -15.18 14.75 -15.87
C GLY A 351 -14.70 16.19 -15.90
N GLU A 352 -13.38 16.42 -15.80
CA GLU A 352 -12.76 17.73 -15.87
C GLU A 352 -11.69 17.78 -16.98
N ARG A 353 -10.50 18.29 -16.68
CA ARG A 353 -9.41 18.52 -17.64
C ARG A 353 -8.55 17.28 -17.84
N PHE A 354 -8.09 17.07 -19.07
CA PHE A 354 -6.98 16.18 -19.37
C PHE A 354 -5.76 17.02 -19.77
N SER A 355 -4.64 16.86 -19.08
CA SER A 355 -3.42 17.63 -19.34
C SER A 355 -2.16 16.79 -19.41
N LEU A 356 -1.34 17.03 -20.41
CA LEU A 356 0.03 16.53 -20.53
C LEU A 356 1.01 17.71 -20.51
N GLY A 357 2.07 17.64 -19.70
CA GLY A 357 3.16 18.59 -19.87
C GLY A 357 4.38 18.43 -18.97
N GLY A 358 5.28 19.42 -19.00
CA GLY A 358 6.54 19.38 -18.25
C GLY A 358 7.49 18.30 -18.73
N HIS A 359 7.73 18.23 -20.04
CA HIS A 359 8.57 17.26 -20.73
C HIS A 359 8.05 15.82 -20.71
N VAL A 360 6.76 15.62 -20.99
CA VAL A 360 6.20 14.27 -21.21
C VAL A 360 6.77 13.69 -22.51
N GLN A 361 7.19 12.42 -22.48
CA GLN A 361 7.72 11.71 -23.65
C GLN A 361 7.00 10.37 -23.83
N LEU A 362 6.40 10.16 -25.01
CA LEU A 362 5.62 8.96 -25.36
C LEU A 362 5.98 8.51 -26.78
N GLU A 363 5.95 7.20 -27.07
CA GLU A 363 5.97 6.74 -28.47
C GLU A 363 4.62 7.07 -29.15
N SER A 364 3.50 6.75 -28.51
CA SER A 364 2.15 6.99 -29.01
C SER A 364 1.16 7.37 -27.91
N LEU A 365 0.07 8.04 -28.31
CA LEU A 365 -1.05 8.40 -27.44
C LEU A 365 -2.37 8.07 -28.14
N ASP A 366 -3.17 7.20 -27.55
CA ASP A 366 -4.53 6.88 -28.01
C ASP A 366 -5.57 7.46 -27.05
N LEU A 367 -6.29 8.47 -27.51
CA LEU A 367 -7.46 9.09 -26.87
C LEU A 367 -8.72 8.88 -27.72
N SER A 368 -8.72 7.91 -28.64
CA SER A 368 -9.87 7.68 -29.52
C SER A 368 -11.12 7.37 -28.73
N HIS A 369 -12.23 8.00 -29.11
CA HIS A 369 -13.53 7.90 -28.44
C HIS A 369 -13.54 8.30 -26.95
N ALA A 370 -12.50 8.98 -26.45
CA ALA A 370 -12.50 9.51 -25.09
C ALA A 370 -13.48 10.69 -24.96
N LYS A 371 -13.95 10.93 -23.74
CA LYS A 371 -14.80 12.07 -23.38
C LYS A 371 -14.12 12.91 -22.31
N ILE A 372 -13.97 14.20 -22.54
CA ILE A 372 -13.30 15.14 -21.65
C ILE A 372 -14.27 16.29 -21.34
N GLY A 373 -14.67 16.42 -20.08
CA GLY A 373 -15.68 17.37 -19.62
C GLY A 373 -15.21 18.83 -19.53
N ALA A 374 -13.91 19.07 -19.69
CA ALA A 374 -13.34 20.41 -19.80
C ALA A 374 -12.26 20.42 -20.90
N ASP A 375 -11.10 21.01 -20.63
CA ASP A 375 -10.05 21.21 -21.63
C ASP A 375 -9.19 19.96 -21.84
N LEU A 376 -8.68 19.80 -23.05
CA LEU A 376 -7.59 18.91 -23.41
C LEU A 376 -6.35 19.76 -23.71
N ILE A 377 -5.35 19.71 -22.84
CA ILE A 377 -4.16 20.57 -22.92
C ILE A 377 -2.90 19.71 -23.09
N MET A 378 -2.08 20.03 -24.09
CA MET A 378 -0.74 19.47 -24.27
C MET A 378 0.27 20.59 -24.43
N MET A 379 1.22 20.66 -23.49
CA MET A 379 2.27 21.67 -23.46
C MET A 379 3.60 21.02 -23.12
N ASP A 380 4.64 21.27 -23.92
CA ASP A 380 5.97 20.69 -23.67
C ASP A 380 5.92 19.14 -23.60
N VAL A 381 5.40 18.56 -24.67
CA VAL A 381 5.21 17.10 -24.86
C VAL A 381 5.88 16.64 -26.15
N SER A 382 6.55 15.49 -26.14
CA SER A 382 7.05 14.81 -27.36
C SER A 382 6.30 13.50 -27.58
N ILE A 383 5.68 13.34 -28.76
CA ILE A 383 5.01 12.10 -29.16
C ILE A 383 5.52 11.69 -30.54
N ASP A 384 6.25 10.57 -30.59
CA ASP A 384 7.15 10.24 -31.71
C ASP A 384 6.42 9.59 -32.90
N THR A 385 5.28 8.95 -32.68
CA THR A 385 4.55 8.23 -33.74
C THR A 385 3.19 8.84 -34.02
N LEU A 386 2.22 8.63 -33.13
CA LEU A 386 0.83 8.98 -33.38
C LEU A 386 0.14 9.51 -32.13
N VAL A 387 -0.56 10.63 -32.31
CA VAL A 387 -1.63 11.08 -31.41
C VAL A 387 -2.97 10.78 -32.08
N ASN A 388 -3.67 9.77 -31.57
CA ASN A 388 -4.96 9.36 -32.07
C ASN A 388 -6.08 9.94 -31.19
N MET A 389 -6.74 11.00 -31.67
CA MET A 389 -7.93 11.60 -31.06
C MET A 389 -9.17 11.36 -31.93
N LYS A 390 -9.19 10.26 -32.70
CA LYS A 390 -10.32 9.93 -33.57
C LYS A 390 -11.61 9.78 -32.76
N GLY A 391 -12.65 10.53 -33.13
CA GLY A 391 -13.96 10.43 -32.49
C GLY A 391 -14.00 10.88 -31.03
N ILE A 392 -12.99 11.63 -30.57
CA ILE A 392 -12.96 12.21 -29.22
C ILE A 392 -14.08 13.25 -29.04
N GLU A 393 -14.54 13.44 -27.81
CA GLU A 393 -15.45 14.51 -27.42
C GLU A 393 -14.81 15.35 -26.30
N VAL A 394 -14.69 16.65 -26.54
CA VAL A 394 -14.09 17.61 -25.60
C VAL A 394 -15.07 18.77 -25.42
N ASP A 395 -15.57 18.94 -24.19
CA ASP A 395 -16.53 20.01 -23.85
C ASP A 395 -15.85 21.38 -23.74
N GLY A 396 -14.57 21.42 -23.40
CA GLY A 396 -13.76 22.63 -23.36
C GLY A 396 -12.94 22.85 -24.63
N ALA A 397 -11.78 23.48 -24.47
CA ALA A 397 -10.84 23.72 -25.56
C ALA A 397 -9.89 22.53 -25.80
N LEU A 398 -9.45 22.34 -27.04
CA LEU A 398 -8.24 21.59 -27.35
C LEU A 398 -7.09 22.59 -27.51
N GLU A 399 -6.05 22.44 -26.70
CA GLU A 399 -4.89 23.32 -26.74
C GLU A 399 -3.59 22.53 -26.94
N LEU A 400 -2.98 22.71 -28.10
CA LEU A 400 -1.65 22.19 -28.44
C LEU A 400 -0.66 23.35 -28.42
N HIS A 401 0.12 23.45 -27.34
CA HIS A 401 0.94 24.62 -27.00
C HIS A 401 2.43 24.44 -27.27
N ALA A 402 3.16 25.54 -27.04
CA ALA A 402 4.59 25.68 -27.25
C ALA A 402 5.42 24.59 -26.57
N GLY A 403 6.55 24.27 -27.20
CA GLY A 403 7.47 23.22 -26.74
C GLY A 403 7.05 21.81 -27.14
N SER A 404 5.85 21.63 -27.68
CA SER A 404 5.37 20.30 -28.07
C SER A 404 5.84 19.87 -29.47
N ARG A 405 6.15 18.58 -29.62
CA ARG A 405 6.56 17.93 -30.86
C ARG A 405 5.65 16.72 -31.10
N PHE A 406 5.04 16.68 -32.27
CA PHE A 406 4.18 15.59 -32.70
C PHE A 406 4.67 15.07 -34.05
N ASN A 407 4.51 13.77 -34.28
CA ASN A 407 4.60 13.23 -35.62
C ASN A 407 3.23 13.29 -36.31
N ASP A 408 2.49 12.17 -36.38
CA ASP A 408 1.12 12.18 -36.90
C ASP A 408 0.10 12.55 -35.80
N VAL A 409 -0.89 13.39 -36.14
CA VAL A 409 -2.01 13.74 -35.25
C VAL A 409 -3.34 13.58 -35.98
N ILE A 410 -4.22 12.76 -35.43
CA ILE A 410 -5.55 12.48 -35.97
C ILE A 410 -6.60 13.11 -35.06
N LEU A 411 -7.28 14.15 -35.56
CA LEU A 411 -8.43 14.78 -34.91
C LEU A 411 -9.76 14.38 -35.58
N SER A 412 -9.71 13.47 -36.57
CA SER A 412 -10.86 13.11 -37.41
C SER A 412 -12.06 12.62 -36.60
N GLU A 413 -13.27 12.97 -37.04
CA GLU A 413 -14.54 12.63 -36.39
C GLU A 413 -14.68 13.18 -34.94
N GLY A 414 -13.73 13.99 -34.47
CA GLY A 414 -13.77 14.59 -33.14
C GLY A 414 -14.80 15.72 -33.01
N ARG A 415 -15.33 15.89 -31.81
CA ARG A 415 -16.22 17.00 -31.42
C ARG A 415 -15.55 17.84 -30.34
N TYR A 416 -15.39 19.12 -30.62
CA TYR A 416 -14.79 20.09 -29.72
C TYR A 416 -15.79 21.23 -29.54
N HIS A 417 -16.37 21.37 -28.34
CA HIS A 417 -17.36 22.41 -28.09
C HIS A 417 -16.70 23.79 -27.93
N GLY A 418 -15.48 23.84 -27.39
CA GLY A 418 -14.66 25.05 -27.31
C GLY A 418 -13.84 25.34 -28.55
N GLU A 419 -12.74 26.08 -28.36
CA GLU A 419 -11.79 26.44 -29.41
C GLU A 419 -10.75 25.32 -29.59
N VAL A 420 -10.25 25.17 -30.82
CA VAL A 420 -9.08 24.34 -31.13
C VAL A 420 -7.91 25.27 -31.39
N ARG A 421 -6.95 25.30 -30.47
CA ARG A 421 -5.74 26.13 -30.54
C ARG A 421 -4.50 25.28 -30.81
N ILE A 422 -3.76 25.65 -31.85
CA ILE A 422 -2.48 25.07 -32.22
C ILE A 422 -1.47 26.22 -32.31
N ALA A 423 -0.55 26.32 -31.36
CA ALA A 423 0.41 27.43 -31.29
C ALA A 423 1.77 26.97 -30.75
N GLY A 424 2.86 27.42 -31.38
CA GLY A 424 4.24 27.17 -30.93
C GLY A 424 4.72 25.70 -30.94
N CYS A 425 3.97 24.78 -31.56
CA CYS A 425 4.29 23.35 -31.63
C CYS A 425 4.75 22.92 -33.04
N CYS A 426 5.43 21.78 -33.13
CA CYS A 426 5.99 21.24 -34.36
C CYS A 426 5.35 19.90 -34.73
N PHE A 427 4.87 19.76 -35.96
CA PHE A 427 4.31 18.53 -36.53
C PHE A 427 5.23 18.03 -37.65
N GLN A 428 5.83 16.87 -37.45
CA GLN A 428 6.68 16.21 -38.46
C GLN A 428 5.86 15.41 -39.46
N GLY A 429 4.71 14.87 -39.01
CA GLY A 429 3.78 14.10 -39.81
C GLY A 429 2.55 14.91 -40.21
N ALA A 430 1.48 14.19 -40.53
CA ALA A 430 0.22 14.76 -40.97
C ALA A 430 -0.67 15.15 -39.79
N LEU A 431 -1.25 16.35 -39.86
CA LEU A 431 -2.40 16.76 -39.06
C LEU A 431 -3.69 16.45 -39.86
N ARG A 432 -4.47 15.47 -39.40
CA ARG A 432 -5.72 15.03 -40.07
C ARG A 432 -6.95 15.53 -39.31
N MET A 433 -7.81 16.26 -40.01
CA MET A 433 -9.01 16.91 -39.46
C MET A 433 -10.25 16.59 -40.30
N GLU A 434 -10.44 15.31 -40.63
CA GLU A 434 -11.55 14.86 -41.47
C GLU A 434 -12.84 14.77 -40.65
N ALA A 435 -13.93 15.39 -41.11
CA ALA A 435 -15.21 15.41 -40.38
C ALA A 435 -15.12 15.88 -38.91
N ILE A 436 -14.21 16.81 -38.62
CA ILE A 436 -14.08 17.45 -37.31
C ILE A 436 -15.23 18.43 -37.07
N HIS A 437 -15.74 18.51 -35.84
CA HIS A 437 -16.72 19.49 -35.43
C HIS A 437 -16.11 20.40 -34.36
N ILE A 438 -16.09 21.70 -34.63
CA ILE A 438 -15.56 22.73 -33.73
C ILE A 438 -16.69 23.73 -33.48
N GLY A 439 -17.15 23.84 -32.23
CA GLY A 439 -18.17 24.79 -31.81
C GLY A 439 -17.63 26.22 -31.66
N GLY A 440 -16.36 26.34 -31.29
CA GLY A 440 -15.64 27.62 -31.25
C GLY A 440 -14.85 27.91 -32.53
N ARG A 441 -13.66 28.49 -32.36
CA ARG A 441 -12.74 28.83 -33.45
C ARG A 441 -11.62 27.80 -33.58
N LEU A 442 -11.21 27.53 -34.82
CA LEU A 442 -9.92 26.93 -35.11
C LEU A 442 -8.88 28.05 -35.21
N VAL A 443 -7.87 28.02 -34.33
CA VAL A 443 -6.78 29.00 -34.30
C VAL A 443 -5.47 28.26 -34.47
N ILE A 444 -4.82 28.49 -35.62
CA ILE A 444 -3.44 28.08 -35.88
C ILE A 444 -2.59 29.35 -35.73
N GLY A 445 -1.91 29.47 -34.60
CA GLY A 445 -1.18 30.67 -34.18
C GLY A 445 0.31 30.64 -34.52
N ASP A 446 0.98 31.73 -34.18
CA ASP A 446 2.40 31.94 -34.45
C ASP A 446 3.28 30.81 -33.90
N GLY A 447 4.32 30.48 -34.65
CA GLY A 447 5.31 29.46 -34.29
C GLY A 447 4.86 28.01 -34.48
N ALA A 448 3.63 27.75 -34.94
CA ALA A 448 3.21 26.41 -35.35
C ALA A 448 3.94 26.00 -36.67
N GLN A 449 4.58 24.83 -36.66
CA GLN A 449 5.26 24.26 -37.82
C GLN A 449 4.50 23.01 -38.28
N LEU A 450 3.91 23.05 -39.47
CA LEU A 450 3.05 21.98 -39.99
C LEU A 450 3.67 21.38 -41.26
N ALA A 451 4.00 20.09 -41.24
CA ALA A 451 4.51 19.38 -42.42
C ALA A 451 3.40 19.12 -43.47
N CYS A 452 2.25 18.61 -43.03
CA CYS A 452 1.10 18.35 -43.90
C CYS A 452 -0.21 18.50 -43.13
N VAL A 453 -1.21 19.11 -43.74
CA VAL A 453 -2.55 19.29 -43.14
C VAL A 453 -3.60 18.76 -44.12
N THR A 454 -4.40 17.80 -43.66
CA THR A 454 -5.53 17.26 -44.44
C THR A 454 -6.84 17.66 -43.77
N VAL A 455 -7.65 18.42 -44.51
CA VAL A 455 -9.03 18.78 -44.14
C VAL A 455 -9.95 18.31 -45.24
N THR A 456 -10.92 17.45 -44.92
CA THR A 456 -11.95 17.02 -45.86
C THR A 456 -13.31 17.08 -45.20
N ASP A 457 -14.28 17.61 -45.94
CA ASP A 457 -15.68 17.55 -45.52
C ASP A 457 -16.16 16.10 -45.63
N GLY A 458 -16.81 15.60 -44.57
CA GLY A 458 -17.41 14.26 -44.54
C GLY A 458 -18.54 14.05 -45.57
N LEU A 459 -18.83 15.04 -46.41
CA LEU A 459 -19.79 14.98 -47.51
C LEU A 459 -19.07 14.87 -48.85
N SER A 460 -18.75 13.65 -49.28
CA SER A 460 -18.47 13.41 -50.68
C SER A 460 -19.22 12.19 -51.23
N ARG A 461 -20.15 12.51 -52.16
CA ARG A 461 -20.77 11.70 -53.23
C ARG A 461 -22.22 11.20 -53.03
N HIS A 462 -23.18 12.11 -53.18
CA HIS A 462 -24.38 11.80 -53.96
C HIS A 462 -24.20 12.31 -55.39
N ARG A 463 -23.80 11.43 -56.30
CA ARG A 463 -23.83 11.71 -57.74
C ARG A 463 -25.29 11.82 -58.18
N HIS A 464 -25.78 13.03 -58.43
CA HIS A 464 -26.95 13.24 -59.27
C HIS A 464 -26.63 12.72 -60.69
N ARG A 465 -27.19 11.56 -61.03
CA ARG A 465 -27.32 11.11 -62.43
C ARG A 465 -28.29 12.06 -63.14
N GLN A 466 -27.77 13.06 -63.85
CA GLN A 466 -28.52 13.66 -64.95
C GLN A 466 -28.62 12.61 -66.07
N ARG A 467 -29.81 12.02 -66.21
CA ARG A 467 -30.22 11.33 -67.43
C ARG A 467 -30.26 12.37 -68.55
N ARG A 468 -29.35 12.29 -69.52
CA ARG A 468 -29.65 12.74 -70.88
C ARG A 468 -30.59 11.71 -71.50
N ARG A 469 -31.86 12.09 -71.64
CA ARG A 469 -32.71 11.67 -72.77
C ARG A 469 -32.43 12.65 -73.92
N ASP A 470 -32.98 12.30 -75.08
CA ASP A 470 -32.86 12.93 -76.40
C ASP A 470 -31.74 12.27 -77.21
N GLY A 471 -32.00 11.66 -78.37
CA GLY A 471 -33.20 11.57 -79.20
C GLY A 471 -32.79 10.83 -80.47
#